data_AF-A0A9X0TSE8-F1
#
_entry.id   AF-A0A9X0TSE8-F1
#
_cell.length_a   1.000
_cell.length_b   1.000
_cell.length_c   1.000
_cell.angle_alpha   90.00
_cell.angle_beta   90.00
_cell.angle_gamma   90.00
#
_symmetry.space_group_name_H-M   'P 1'
#
loop_
_entity.id
_entity.type
_entity.pdbx_description
1 polymer ?
#
loop_
_entity_poly.entity_id
_entity_poly.type
_entity_poly.pdbx_seq_one_letter_code
_entity_poly.pdbx_strand_id
1 'polypeptide(L)'
;MVVFVCRSCRDEADPSAEPRAGSRLAEAVTAEAEASGIAVRSVNCLANCKRGLSAVLRSANGWSYVFGGLTPDDAGDLLTGARLLSASSDGLMPWRGRPEPLKRGMVARIPPFDFTEERS
;
A
#
# COMPACT_ATOMS: atom_id res chain seq x y z
N MET A 1 0.05 -8.23 -9.62
CA MET A 1 -0.22 -7.13 -8.67
C MET A 1 1.11 -6.59 -8.16
N VAL A 2 1.19 -5.30 -7.85
CA VAL A 2 2.42 -4.63 -7.37
C VAL A 2 2.11 -3.82 -6.11
N VAL A 3 2.99 -3.92 -5.10
CA VAL A 3 3.01 -3.02 -3.94
C VAL A 3 3.97 -1.89 -4.23
N PHE A 4 3.49 -0.65 -4.23
CA PHE A 4 4.34 0.53 -4.32
C PHE A 4 4.50 1.18 -2.95
N VAL A 5 5.73 1.42 -2.50
CA VAL A 5 6.00 2.10 -1.22
C VAL A 5 6.61 3.48 -1.48
N CYS A 6 6.09 4.51 -0.81
CA CYS A 6 6.66 5.86 -0.89
C CYS A 6 7.96 5.95 -0.07
N ARG A 7 9.11 5.86 -0.74
CA ARG A 7 10.42 5.82 -0.05
C ARG A 7 10.81 7.15 0.59
N SER A 8 10.24 8.26 0.13
CA SER A 8 10.58 9.60 0.63
C SER A 8 9.76 10.03 1.84
N CYS A 9 8.77 9.23 2.29
CA CYS A 9 7.97 9.53 3.48
C CYS A 9 8.87 9.72 4.69
N ARG A 10 8.55 10.74 5.48
CA ARG A 10 9.19 11.04 6.75
C ARG A 10 8.32 10.54 7.89
N ASP A 11 8.95 10.27 9.03
CA ASP A 11 8.24 10.05 10.29
C ASP A 11 7.69 11.38 10.78
N GLU A 12 6.52 11.38 11.43
CA GLU A 12 5.93 12.61 11.98
C GLU A 12 6.64 13.03 13.28
N ALA A 13 7.04 12.07 14.11
CA ALA A 13 7.72 12.32 15.38
C ALA A 13 9.20 12.74 15.18
N ASP A 14 9.86 12.19 14.16
CA ASP A 14 11.21 12.62 13.77
C ASP A 14 11.36 12.75 12.24
N PRO A 15 11.00 13.90 11.67
CA PRO A 15 11.10 14.12 10.23
C PRO A 15 12.54 14.15 9.71
N SER A 16 13.52 14.43 10.58
CA SER A 16 14.94 14.53 10.23
C SER A 16 15.67 13.20 10.24
N ALA A 17 15.10 12.15 10.84
CA ALA A 17 15.70 10.83 10.92
C ALA A 17 16.09 10.28 9.53
N GLU A 18 17.31 9.75 9.47
CA GLU A 18 17.81 8.99 8.33
C GLU A 18 18.26 7.58 8.79
N PRO A 19 18.00 6.51 8.01
CA PRO A 19 17.26 6.52 6.75
C PRO A 19 15.78 6.86 6.96
N ARG A 20 15.21 7.61 6.01
CA ARG A 20 13.79 8.01 6.05
C ARG A 20 12.88 6.82 6.36
N ALA A 21 11.87 7.06 7.19
CA ALA A 21 10.92 6.03 7.59
C ALA A 21 10.24 5.33 6.40
N GLY A 22 9.94 6.05 5.31
CA GLY A 22 9.42 5.45 4.08
C GLY A 22 10.41 4.51 3.38
N SER A 23 11.71 4.78 3.47
CA SER A 23 12.75 3.90 2.92
C SER A 23 12.89 2.63 3.77
N ARG A 24 12.84 2.76 5.11
CA ARG A 24 12.79 1.61 6.02
C ARG A 24 11.59 0.70 5.74
N LEU A 25 10.39 1.28 5.55
CA LEU A 25 9.21 0.50 5.16
C LEU A 25 9.39 -0.18 3.79
N ALA A 26 9.96 0.51 2.80
CA ALA A 26 10.19 -0.08 1.48
C ALA A 26 11.14 -1.28 1.54
N GLU A 27 12.21 -1.18 2.34
CA GLU A 27 13.16 -2.27 2.58
C GLU A 27 12.50 -3.45 3.29
N ALA A 28 11.75 -3.20 4.36
CA ALA A 28 11.03 -4.24 5.11
C ALA A 28 10.03 -5.00 4.22
N VAL A 29 9.20 -4.27 3.46
CA VAL A 29 8.23 -4.87 2.53
C VAL A 29 8.93 -5.68 1.43
N THR A 30 10.06 -5.20 0.92
CA THR A 30 10.83 -5.91 -0.12
C THR A 30 11.41 -7.21 0.43
N ALA A 31 12.04 -7.17 1.60
CA ALA A 31 12.63 -8.34 2.24
C ALA A 31 11.59 -9.41 2.56
N GLU A 32 10.44 -9.02 3.14
CA GLU A 32 9.36 -9.97 3.42
C GLU A 32 8.69 -10.52 2.14
N ALA A 33 8.69 -9.73 1.06
CA ALA A 33 8.06 -10.15 -0.19
C ALA A 33 8.82 -11.27 -0.92
N GLU A 34 10.12 -11.45 -0.67
CA GLU A 34 10.96 -12.48 -1.30
C GLU A 34 10.34 -13.88 -1.16
N ALA A 35 9.72 -14.17 -0.01
CA ALA A 35 9.04 -15.44 0.26
C ALA A 35 7.62 -15.53 -0.34
N SER A 36 7.05 -14.42 -0.80
CA SER A 36 5.62 -14.31 -1.17
C SER A 36 5.34 -14.26 -2.68
N GLY A 37 6.35 -13.99 -3.50
CA GLY A 37 6.21 -13.78 -4.95
C GLY A 37 5.45 -12.50 -5.33
N ILE A 38 5.12 -11.63 -4.37
CA ILE A 38 4.48 -10.34 -4.62
C ILE A 38 5.54 -9.35 -5.12
N ALA A 39 5.29 -8.70 -6.26
CA ALA A 39 6.18 -7.67 -6.76
C ALA A 39 6.09 -6.41 -5.89
N VAL A 40 7.23 -5.96 -5.38
CA VAL A 40 7.37 -4.72 -4.61
C VAL A 40 8.21 -3.72 -5.41
N ARG A 41 7.80 -2.45 -5.39
CA ARG A 41 8.54 -1.34 -5.99
C ARG A 41 8.50 -0.14 -5.05
N SER A 42 9.56 0.66 -5.06
CA SER A 42 9.51 1.97 -4.43
C SER A 42 9.14 3.05 -5.45
N VAL A 43 8.45 4.08 -4.98
CA VAL A 43 8.25 5.34 -5.70
C VAL A 43 8.80 6.48 -4.87
N ASN A 44 9.24 7.55 -5.53
CA ASN A 44 9.77 8.71 -4.82
C ASN A 44 8.69 9.34 -3.94
N CYS A 45 7.51 9.66 -4.47
CA CYS A 45 6.47 10.35 -3.70
C CYS A 45 5.06 9.89 -4.13
N LEU A 46 4.14 9.76 -3.16
CA LEU A 46 2.71 9.55 -3.37
C LEU A 46 1.84 10.78 -3.01
N ALA A 47 2.48 11.93 -2.76
CA ALA A 47 1.83 13.20 -2.37
C ALA A 47 0.89 13.13 -1.15
N ASN A 48 1.06 12.13 -0.28
CA ASN A 48 0.21 11.87 0.88
C ASN A 48 0.94 12.13 2.22
N CYS A 49 1.83 13.12 2.26
CA CYS A 49 2.74 13.33 3.41
C CYS A 49 2.01 13.52 4.75
N LYS A 50 0.84 14.17 4.77
CA LYS A 50 0.01 14.35 5.98
C LYS A 50 -0.51 13.04 6.58
N ARG A 51 -0.53 11.97 5.80
CA ARG A 51 -0.93 10.62 6.23
C ARG A 51 0.18 9.63 5.84
N GLY A 52 1.45 10.01 5.96
CA GLY A 52 2.56 9.07 5.86
C GLY A 52 2.56 8.05 7.02
N LEU A 53 3.26 6.92 6.92
CA LEU A 53 3.90 6.40 5.71
C LEU A 53 2.83 5.90 4.73
N SER A 54 3.16 5.85 3.43
CA SER A 54 2.17 5.57 2.39
C SER A 54 2.61 4.48 1.43
N ALA A 55 1.65 3.67 1.01
CA ALA A 55 1.84 2.61 0.02
C ALA A 55 0.59 2.44 -0.85
N VAL A 56 0.77 1.82 -2.02
CA VAL A 56 -0.31 1.49 -2.96
C VAL A 56 -0.30 0.00 -3.24
N LEU A 57 -1.45 -0.64 -3.14
CA LEU A 57 -1.68 -1.99 -3.67
C LEU A 57 -2.37 -1.86 -5.02
N ARG A 58 -1.64 -2.20 -6.10
CA ARG A 58 -2.11 -2.03 -7.48
C ARG A 58 -2.32 -3.40 -8.13
N SER A 59 -3.57 -3.73 -8.46
CA SER A 59 -3.87 -4.85 -9.36
C SER A 59 -3.61 -4.45 -10.83
N ALA A 60 -3.48 -5.41 -11.74
CA ALA A 60 -3.17 -5.10 -13.14
C ALA A 60 -4.37 -4.44 -13.85
N ASN A 61 -5.55 -5.04 -13.70
CA ASN A 61 -6.78 -4.68 -14.42
C ASN A 61 -7.95 -4.40 -13.45
N GLY A 62 -7.66 -4.05 -12.20
CA GLY A 62 -8.68 -3.85 -11.17
C GLY A 62 -8.42 -2.63 -10.32
N TRP A 63 -9.04 -2.60 -9.14
CA TRP A 63 -8.91 -1.47 -8.23
C TRP A 63 -7.49 -1.35 -7.67
N SER A 64 -7.10 -0.11 -7.40
CA SER A 64 -5.90 0.23 -6.66
C SER A 64 -6.28 0.85 -5.32
N TYR A 65 -5.54 0.50 -4.27
CA TYR A 65 -5.79 0.98 -2.92
C TYR A 65 -4.60 1.78 -2.44
N VAL A 66 -4.82 3.03 -2.02
CA VAL A 66 -3.81 3.90 -1.42
C VAL A 66 -4.01 3.87 0.08
N PHE A 67 -2.93 3.58 0.81
CA PHE A 67 -2.89 3.56 2.26
C PHE A 67 -1.96 4.64 2.80
N GLY A 68 -2.30 5.12 3.99
CA GLY A 68 -1.57 6.10 4.77
C GLY A 68 -1.66 5.77 6.26
N GLY A 69 -0.85 6.44 7.07
CA GLY A 69 -0.73 6.16 8.50
C GLY A 69 -0.05 4.82 8.78
N LEU A 70 0.75 4.33 7.83
CA LEU A 70 1.54 3.12 8.01
C LEU A 70 2.80 3.42 8.83
N THR A 71 3.33 2.37 9.43
CA THR A 71 4.60 2.32 10.15
C THR A 71 5.55 1.34 9.44
N PRO A 72 6.86 1.36 9.74
CA PRO A 72 7.80 0.36 9.21
C PRO A 72 7.42 -1.09 9.54
N ASP A 73 6.66 -1.33 10.61
CA ASP A 73 6.26 -2.66 11.06
C ASP A 73 5.04 -3.22 10.30
N ASP A 74 4.36 -2.40 9.48
CA ASP A 74 3.18 -2.79 8.71
C ASP A 74 3.52 -3.52 7.39
N ALA A 75 4.76 -3.98 7.22
CA ALA A 75 5.22 -4.65 6.01
C ALA A 75 4.42 -5.94 5.74
N GLY A 76 4.29 -6.80 6.74
CA GLY A 76 3.47 -8.01 6.65
C GLY A 76 1.98 -7.74 6.39
N ASP A 77 1.47 -6.60 6.87
CA ASP A 77 0.08 -6.19 6.64
C ASP A 77 -0.15 -5.75 5.19
N LEU A 78 0.80 -5.00 4.60
CA LEU A 78 0.77 -4.68 3.17
C LEU A 78 0.77 -5.95 2.31
N LEU A 79 1.61 -6.93 2.64
CA LEU A 79 1.65 -8.20 1.91
C LEU A 79 0.38 -9.04 2.11
N THR A 80 -0.23 -8.98 3.29
CA THR A 80 -1.53 -9.62 3.55
C THR A 80 -2.64 -8.96 2.74
N GLY A 81 -2.72 -7.63 2.73
CA GLY A 81 -3.66 -6.89 1.88
C GLY A 81 -3.43 -7.19 0.39
N ALA A 82 -2.18 -7.30 -0.02
CA ALA A 82 -1.81 -7.66 -1.37
C ALA A 82 -2.35 -9.07 -1.71
N ARG A 83 -2.10 -10.08 -0.87
CA ARG A 83 -2.67 -11.44 -1.07
C ARG A 83 -4.20 -11.42 -1.18
N LEU A 84 -4.88 -10.68 -0.30
CA LEU A 84 -6.34 -10.54 -0.32
C LEU A 84 -6.84 -9.91 -1.62
N LEU A 85 -6.17 -8.87 -2.13
CA LEU A 85 -6.55 -8.22 -3.38
C LEU A 85 -6.29 -9.13 -4.59
N SER A 86 -5.15 -9.84 -4.62
CA SER A 86 -4.85 -10.81 -5.68
C SER A 86 -5.83 -11.96 -5.76
N ALA A 87 -6.35 -12.40 -4.62
CA ALA A 87 -7.32 -13.50 -4.53
C ALA A 87 -8.78 -13.05 -4.75
N SER A 88 -9.02 -11.75 -4.90
CA SER A 88 -10.36 -11.22 -5.08
C SER A 88 -10.90 -11.53 -6.48
N SER A 89 -12.12 -12.07 -6.53
CA SER A 89 -12.82 -12.37 -7.78
C SER A 89 -13.49 -11.16 -8.42
N ASP A 90 -13.85 -10.13 -7.63
CA ASP A 90 -14.48 -8.90 -8.10
C ASP A 90 -13.49 -7.73 -8.23
N GLY A 91 -12.20 -8.00 -7.99
CA GLY A 91 -11.14 -7.00 -8.02
C GLY A 91 -11.16 -6.02 -6.85
N LEU A 92 -12.04 -6.22 -5.87
CA LEU A 92 -12.11 -5.45 -4.63
C LEU A 92 -11.49 -6.24 -3.49
N MET A 93 -10.61 -5.59 -2.71
CA MET A 93 -10.07 -6.22 -1.52
C MET A 93 -11.18 -6.48 -0.50
N PRO A 94 -11.38 -7.73 -0.03
CA PRO A 94 -12.40 -8.04 0.96
C PRO A 94 -12.18 -7.27 2.27
N TRP A 95 -13.28 -6.99 2.98
CA TRP A 95 -13.20 -6.40 4.32
C TRP A 95 -12.75 -7.43 5.37
N ARG A 96 -13.28 -8.65 5.28
CA ARG A 96 -12.90 -9.77 6.14
C ARG A 96 -11.44 -10.15 5.89
N GLY A 97 -10.68 -10.32 6.96
CA GLY A 97 -9.26 -10.65 6.89
C GLY A 97 -8.34 -9.46 6.64
N ARG A 98 -8.88 -8.27 6.32
CA ARG A 98 -8.08 -7.07 6.16
C ARG A 98 -7.39 -6.70 7.49
N PRO A 99 -6.07 -6.50 7.49
CA PRO A 99 -5.35 -6.03 8.67
C PRO A 99 -5.83 -4.68 9.17
N GLU A 100 -5.62 -4.41 10.45
CA GLU A 100 -6.12 -3.19 11.10
C GLU A 100 -5.54 -1.89 10.49
N PRO A 101 -4.22 -1.81 10.19
CA PRO A 101 -3.66 -0.64 9.51
C PRO A 101 -4.31 -0.38 8.15
N LEU A 102 -4.70 -1.43 7.41
CA LEU A 102 -5.35 -1.28 6.10
C LEU A 102 -6.85 -0.98 6.20
N LYS A 103 -7.50 -1.23 7.34
CA LYS A 103 -8.89 -0.82 7.58
C LYS A 103 -8.99 0.68 7.87
N ARG A 104 -8.12 1.20 8.74
CA ARG A 104 -8.13 2.61 9.17
C ARG A 104 -7.34 3.51 8.24
N GLY A 105 -6.28 2.98 7.63
CA GLY A 105 -5.33 3.71 6.81
C GLY A 105 -5.76 3.94 5.36
N MET A 106 -6.98 3.55 4.96
CA MET A 106 -7.42 3.77 3.57
C MET A 106 -7.51 5.27 3.25
N VAL A 107 -6.79 5.70 2.21
CA VAL A 107 -6.75 7.08 1.73
C VAL A 107 -7.65 7.22 0.50
N ALA A 108 -7.50 6.31 -0.45
CA ALA A 108 -8.27 6.28 -1.67
C ALA A 108 -8.42 4.86 -2.20
N ARG A 109 -9.48 4.64 -2.94
CA ARG A 109 -9.68 3.46 -3.79
C ARG A 109 -9.91 3.96 -5.21
N ILE A 110 -9.01 3.60 -6.12
CA ILE A 110 -8.94 4.13 -7.48
C ILE A 110 -9.41 3.03 -8.44
N PRO A 111 -10.41 3.28 -9.30
CA PRO A 111 -10.89 2.28 -10.25
C PRO A 111 -9.84 1.97 -11.33
N PRO A 112 -9.95 0.83 -12.05
CA PRO A 112 -9.13 0.59 -13.23
C PRO A 112 -9.43 1.62 -14.33
N PHE A 113 -8.50 1.82 -15.28
CA PHE A 113 -8.59 2.89 -16.28
C PHE A 113 -9.77 2.76 -17.25
N ASP A 114 -10.20 1.53 -17.51
CA ASP A 114 -11.33 1.16 -18.36
C ASP A 114 -12.64 1.04 -17.57
N PHE A 115 -12.63 1.37 -16.27
CA PHE A 115 -13.84 1.36 -15.47
C PHE A 115 -14.83 2.39 -15.97
N THR A 116 -16.03 1.92 -16.31
CA THR A 116 -17.15 2.77 -16.67
C THR A 116 -18.17 2.67 -15.55
N GLU A 117 -18.33 3.73 -14.77
CA GLU A 117 -19.40 3.80 -13.78
C GLU A 117 -20.71 4.09 -14.53
N GLU A 118 -21.60 3.10 -14.62
CA GLU A 118 -22.94 3.34 -15.15
C GLU A 118 -23.78 4.12 -14.12
N ARG A 119 -24.51 5.12 -14.62
CA ARG A 119 -25.12 6.21 -13.85
C ARG A 119 -26.07 5.69 -12.76
N SER A 120 -25.77 6.09 -11.52
CA SER A 120 -26.64 6.38 -10.36
C SER A 120 -27.92 5.56 -10.18
#